data_AF-A0A9D2PCR9-F1
#
_entry.id   AF-A0A9D2PCR9-F1
#
_cell.length_a   1.000
_cell.length_b   1.000
_cell.length_c   1.000
_cell.angle_alpha   90.00
_cell.angle_beta   90.00
_cell.angle_gamma   90.00
#
_symmetry.space_group_name_H-M   'P 1'
#
loop_
_entity.id
_entity.type
_entity.pdbx_description
1 polymer ?
#
loop_
_entity_poly.entity_id
_entity_poly.type
_entity_poly.pdbx_seq_one_letter_code
_entity_poly.pdbx_strand_id
1 'polypeptide(L)'
;QKRKISVGDKMAGRHGNKGVVSRVLPVEDMPFLPNGRPLDIVLNPLGVPSRMNIGQVLELHLSLAAKALGFNISTPVFDGANENDIMDTLDVANDYVNGTWEDFQEKYKDILKPEVMDYLGSHLEHRELWKGVPLRRDGKVRLRDGRTGEFFDSPVAIGHMHYLKLHHLVDDKIHARSTGPYSLVTQQPLGGKAQFGGQRFGEMEVWALEAYGAAYTLQEILTVKSDDVVGRVKTYEAIIKGENIPEPGIPESFKVLLKELQSLGLDVRVLRDDGSEVELSENIDYGETDLRSIIEGDRHYNRDESYSDYGYQEQEFKGGELVNVEDSSDVLEDDYTDDSFDLGDDSYDDEE
;
A
#
# COMPACT_ATOMS: atom_id res chain seq x y z
N GLN A 1 24.26 7.49 -4.59
CA GLN A 1 23.47 7.02 -5.75
C GLN A 1 22.62 8.18 -6.27
N LYS A 2 22.65 8.49 -7.58
CA LYS A 2 21.77 9.53 -8.15
C LYS A 2 20.36 8.95 -8.29
N ARG A 3 19.35 9.53 -7.63
CA ARG A 3 17.96 9.08 -7.68
C ARG A 3 17.16 9.98 -8.63
N LYS A 4 16.57 9.39 -9.68
CA LYS A 4 15.64 10.09 -10.60
C LYS A 4 14.28 10.27 -9.92
N ILE A 5 13.42 11.12 -10.49
CA ILE A 5 12.03 11.24 -10.04
C ILE A 5 11.24 10.01 -10.51
N SER A 6 10.41 9.45 -9.62
CA SER A 6 9.59 8.28 -9.89
C SER A 6 8.15 8.49 -9.41
N VAL A 7 7.25 7.62 -9.85
CA VAL A 7 5.87 7.55 -9.36
C VAL A 7 5.91 7.25 -7.86
N GLY A 8 5.12 7.98 -7.08
CA GLY A 8 5.11 7.88 -5.61
C GLY A 8 6.00 8.90 -4.89
N ASP A 9 6.92 9.57 -5.58
CA ASP A 9 7.72 10.65 -4.99
C ASP A 9 6.84 11.88 -4.67
N LYS A 10 7.14 12.54 -3.56
CA LYS A 10 6.42 13.74 -3.13
C LYS A 10 7.08 15.02 -3.64
N MET A 11 6.27 15.89 -4.21
CA MET A 11 6.67 17.19 -4.76
C MET A 11 5.84 18.32 -4.14
N ALA A 12 6.36 19.53 -4.15
CA ALA A 12 5.68 20.69 -3.58
C ALA A 12 6.04 22.01 -4.26
N GLY A 13 5.07 22.90 -4.43
CA GLY A 13 5.33 24.30 -4.76
C GLY A 13 5.57 25.14 -3.50
N ARG A 14 6.02 26.37 -3.72
CA ARG A 14 6.32 27.31 -2.62
C ARG A 14 5.08 27.78 -1.86
N HIS A 15 3.90 27.71 -2.50
CA HIS A 15 2.62 28.13 -1.95
C HIS A 15 1.86 27.03 -1.18
N GLY A 16 2.58 25.99 -0.72
CA GLY A 16 2.00 24.92 0.09
C GLY A 16 1.19 23.88 -0.68
N ASN A 17 1.08 23.99 -2.01
CA ASN A 17 0.55 22.94 -2.86
C ASN A 17 1.52 21.74 -2.85
N LYS A 18 1.07 20.62 -2.28
CA LYS A 18 1.84 19.38 -2.17
C LYS A 18 1.09 18.26 -2.88
N GLY A 19 1.82 17.41 -3.58
CA GLY A 19 1.28 16.28 -4.31
C GLY A 19 2.27 15.13 -4.40
N VAL A 20 1.75 13.96 -4.77
CA VAL A 20 2.54 12.77 -5.11
C VAL A 20 2.49 12.60 -6.62
N VAL A 21 3.61 12.25 -7.24
CA VAL A 21 3.62 11.93 -8.68
C VAL A 21 2.79 10.68 -8.92
N SER A 22 1.66 10.82 -9.60
CA SER A 22 0.74 9.72 -9.89
C SER A 22 1.11 8.97 -11.17
N ARG A 23 1.52 9.68 -12.21
CA ARG A 23 1.89 9.12 -13.51
C ARG A 23 2.96 9.97 -14.18
N VAL A 24 3.89 9.31 -14.86
CA VAL A 24 4.83 9.94 -15.79
C VAL A 24 4.35 9.60 -17.18
N LEU A 25 3.95 10.60 -17.95
CA LEU A 25 3.46 10.42 -19.31
C LEU A 25 4.62 10.60 -20.31
N PRO A 26 4.58 9.89 -21.45
CA PRO A 26 5.39 10.24 -22.61
C PRO A 26 5.10 11.67 -23.08
N VAL A 27 6.06 12.29 -23.76
CA VAL A 27 5.96 13.70 -24.16
C VAL A 27 4.86 13.91 -25.20
N GLU A 28 4.64 12.93 -26.06
CA GLU A 28 3.59 12.89 -27.09
C GLU A 28 2.17 12.89 -26.51
N ASP A 29 1.99 12.36 -25.30
CA ASP A 29 0.69 12.30 -24.61
C ASP A 29 0.38 13.57 -23.83
N MET A 30 1.38 14.43 -23.60
CA MET A 30 1.20 15.65 -22.80
C MET A 30 0.44 16.71 -23.58
N PRO A 31 -0.43 17.48 -22.91
CA PRO A 31 -1.03 18.67 -23.51
C PRO A 31 0.05 19.60 -24.06
N PHE A 32 -0.18 20.15 -25.24
CA PHE A 32 0.78 21.03 -25.89
C PHE A 32 0.16 22.37 -26.31
N LEU A 33 1.03 23.37 -26.39
CA LEU A 33 0.72 24.73 -26.80
C LEU A 33 0.48 24.81 -28.31
N PRO A 34 -0.16 25.88 -28.82
CA PRO A 34 -0.38 26.06 -30.27
C PRO A 34 0.90 26.00 -31.13
N ASN A 35 2.05 26.35 -30.56
CA ASN A 35 3.36 26.27 -31.20
C ASN A 35 4.01 24.87 -31.14
N GLY A 36 3.31 23.87 -30.60
CA GLY A 36 3.79 22.49 -30.47
C GLY A 36 4.57 22.18 -29.20
N ARG A 37 4.84 23.17 -28.34
CA ARG A 37 5.59 22.94 -27.10
C ARG A 37 4.75 22.18 -26.07
N PRO A 38 5.19 21.01 -25.58
CA PRO A 38 4.48 20.25 -24.55
C PRO A 38 4.62 20.90 -23.16
N LEU A 39 3.66 20.64 -22.29
CA LEU A 39 3.73 21.01 -20.87
C LEU A 39 4.52 19.97 -20.06
N ASP A 40 5.11 20.41 -18.94
CA ASP A 40 5.93 19.55 -18.07
C ASP A 40 5.11 18.89 -16.94
N ILE A 41 4.19 19.65 -16.32
CA ILE A 41 3.41 19.21 -15.16
C ILE A 41 1.98 19.71 -15.31
N VAL A 42 1.01 18.81 -15.04
CA VAL A 42 -0.41 19.15 -14.96
C VAL A 42 -0.84 19.13 -13.49
N LEU A 43 -1.31 20.27 -12.98
CA LEU A 43 -1.79 20.41 -11.61
C LEU A 43 -3.32 20.51 -11.60
N ASN A 44 -3.97 19.79 -10.69
CA ASN A 44 -5.42 19.83 -10.53
C ASN A 44 -5.87 21.17 -9.91
N PRO A 45 -6.77 21.94 -10.55
CA PRO A 45 -7.24 23.22 -10.04
C PRO A 45 -8.09 23.12 -8.76
N LEU A 46 -8.72 21.97 -8.47
CA LEU A 46 -9.63 21.80 -7.32
C LEU A 46 -8.96 22.06 -5.96
N GLY A 47 -7.64 21.92 -5.89
CA GLY A 47 -6.88 22.17 -4.67
C GLY A 47 -6.67 23.65 -4.34
N VAL A 48 -6.93 24.57 -5.27
CA VAL A 48 -6.66 26.01 -5.09
C VAL A 48 -7.78 26.72 -4.33
N PRO A 49 -9.08 26.60 -4.71
CA PRO A 49 -10.16 27.33 -4.05
C PRO A 49 -10.30 26.97 -2.57
N SER A 50 -10.20 25.69 -2.23
CA SER A 50 -10.36 25.19 -0.86
C SER A 50 -9.22 25.59 0.08
N ARG A 51 -8.01 25.82 -0.46
CA ARG A 51 -6.80 26.13 0.33
C ARG A 51 -6.47 27.62 0.36
N MET A 52 -7.19 28.44 -0.42
CA MET A 52 -7.02 29.90 -0.51
C MET A 52 -5.59 30.36 -0.82
N ASN A 53 -4.80 29.53 -1.51
CA ASN A 53 -3.41 29.84 -1.89
C ASN A 53 -3.33 30.39 -3.32
N ILE A 54 -3.99 31.54 -3.53
CA ILE A 54 -4.05 32.26 -4.82
C ILE A 54 -2.68 32.69 -5.34
N GLY A 55 -1.70 32.89 -4.46
CA GLY A 55 -0.34 33.27 -4.85
C GLY A 55 0.29 32.35 -5.90
N GLN A 56 -0.06 31.06 -5.93
CA GLN A 56 0.43 30.13 -6.95
C GLN A 56 -0.11 30.43 -8.36
N VAL A 57 -1.31 31.00 -8.45
CA VAL A 57 -1.93 31.41 -9.71
C VAL A 57 -1.30 32.72 -10.19
N LEU A 58 -1.04 33.66 -9.26
CA LEU A 58 -0.32 34.90 -9.57
C LEU A 58 1.11 34.62 -10.04
N GLU A 59 1.82 33.69 -9.38
CA GLU A 59 3.13 33.20 -9.81
C GLU A 59 3.06 32.64 -11.24
N LEU A 60 2.05 31.81 -11.53
CA LEU A 60 1.86 31.21 -12.84
C LEU A 60 1.65 32.26 -13.94
N HIS A 61 0.83 33.28 -13.72
CA HIS A 61 0.61 34.35 -14.71
C HIS A 61 1.85 35.22 -14.93
N LEU A 62 2.46 35.71 -13.86
CA LEU A 62 3.63 36.59 -13.97
C LEU A 62 4.84 35.86 -14.58
N SER A 63 5.02 34.59 -14.22
CA SER A 63 6.10 33.75 -14.75
C SER A 63 5.92 33.42 -16.23
N LEU A 64 4.68 33.31 -16.72
CA LEU A 64 4.40 33.14 -18.14
C LEU A 64 4.89 34.36 -18.94
N ALA A 65 4.53 35.57 -18.49
CA ALA A 65 4.98 36.81 -19.10
C ALA A 65 6.50 36.97 -19.04
N ALA A 66 7.09 36.71 -17.88
CA ALA A 66 8.54 36.77 -17.67
C ALA A 66 9.30 35.82 -18.63
N LYS A 67 8.80 34.58 -18.80
CA LYS A 67 9.42 33.59 -19.69
C LYS A 67 9.23 33.88 -21.17
N ALA A 68 8.15 34.56 -21.55
CA ALA A 68 7.95 35.07 -22.90
C ALA A 68 8.90 36.23 -23.23
N LEU A 69 9.16 37.12 -22.26
CA LEU A 69 10.05 38.27 -22.41
C LEU A 69 11.54 37.95 -22.20
N GLY A 70 11.86 36.76 -21.66
CA GLY A 70 13.23 36.28 -21.52
C GLY A 70 13.96 36.68 -20.23
N PHE A 71 13.31 37.40 -19.31
CA PHE A 71 13.91 37.82 -18.04
C PHE A 71 13.32 37.12 -16.81
N ASN A 72 14.03 37.20 -15.68
CA ASN A 72 13.54 36.72 -14.39
C ASN A 72 13.03 37.90 -13.55
N ILE A 73 11.97 37.68 -12.78
CA ILE A 73 11.35 38.72 -11.95
C ILE A 73 11.55 38.36 -10.47
N SER A 74 11.87 39.36 -9.66
CA SER A 74 11.84 39.27 -8.20
C SER A 74 10.72 40.15 -7.68
N THR A 75 9.77 39.56 -6.96
CA THR A 75 8.68 40.29 -6.30
C THR A 75 8.93 40.31 -4.79
N PRO A 76 9.19 41.48 -4.18
CA PRO A 76 9.31 41.61 -2.74
C PRO A 76 8.05 41.12 -2.01
N VAL A 77 8.22 40.71 -0.75
CA VAL A 77 7.08 40.32 0.09
C VAL A 77 6.31 41.59 0.48
N PHE A 78 5.00 41.58 0.26
CA PHE A 78 4.06 42.69 0.55
C PHE A 78 4.21 43.98 -0.26
N ASP A 79 5.31 44.16 -1.00
CA ASP A 79 5.55 45.29 -1.91
C ASP A 79 5.95 44.79 -3.31
N GLY A 80 5.19 43.81 -3.80
CA GLY A 80 5.41 43.13 -5.07
C GLY A 80 4.51 43.65 -6.19
N ALA A 81 4.58 43.00 -7.34
CA ALA A 81 3.68 43.25 -8.47
C ALA A 81 2.22 43.04 -8.06
N ASN A 82 1.37 44.01 -8.39
CA ASN A 82 -0.08 43.92 -8.21
C ASN A 82 -0.73 43.20 -9.42
N GLU A 83 -2.04 42.96 -9.34
CA GLU A 83 -2.78 42.25 -10.41
C GLU A 83 -2.75 42.99 -11.75
N ASN A 84 -2.85 44.32 -11.74
CA ASN A 84 -2.78 45.13 -12.95
C ASN A 84 -1.39 45.06 -13.58
N ASP A 85 -0.32 45.12 -12.77
CA ASP A 85 1.06 44.99 -13.25
C ASP A 85 1.25 43.66 -13.96
N ILE A 86 0.72 42.56 -13.40
CA ILE A 86 0.80 41.22 -14.02
C ILE A 86 0.03 41.20 -15.35
N MET A 87 -1.18 41.74 -15.37
CA MET A 87 -2.02 41.80 -16.57
C MET A 87 -1.37 42.63 -17.67
N ASP A 88 -0.83 43.80 -17.34
CA ASP A 88 -0.19 44.69 -18.30
C ASP A 88 1.12 44.07 -18.80
N THR A 89 1.85 43.33 -17.95
CA THR A 89 3.04 42.58 -18.37
C THR A 89 2.68 41.43 -19.32
N LEU A 90 1.54 40.76 -19.13
CA LEU A 90 1.03 39.75 -20.07
C LEU A 90 0.68 40.37 -21.44
N ASP A 91 0.05 41.54 -21.45
CA ASP A 91 -0.27 42.26 -22.68
C ASP A 91 1.00 42.67 -23.43
N VAL A 92 2.01 43.21 -22.72
CA VAL A 92 3.35 43.50 -23.28
C VAL A 92 4.00 42.24 -23.86
N ALA A 93 3.97 41.13 -23.12
CA ALA A 93 4.55 39.86 -23.56
C ALA A 93 3.85 39.31 -24.81
N ASN A 94 2.53 39.43 -24.89
CA ASN A 94 1.76 39.02 -26.06
C ASN A 94 2.15 39.82 -27.30
N ASP A 95 2.22 41.15 -27.17
CA ASP A 95 2.54 42.03 -28.29
C ASP A 95 3.99 41.86 -28.75
N TYR A 96 4.92 41.64 -27.82
CA TYR A 96 6.31 41.32 -28.13
C TYR A 96 6.44 40.03 -28.96
N VAL A 97 5.72 38.99 -28.56
CA VAL A 97 5.83 37.65 -29.16
C VAL A 97 5.05 37.53 -30.47
N ASN A 98 3.84 38.09 -30.55
CA ASN A 98 2.92 37.90 -31.67
C ASN A 98 2.81 39.10 -32.62
N GLY A 99 3.11 40.32 -32.16
CA GLY A 99 3.14 41.52 -33.00
C GLY A 99 4.43 41.64 -33.82
N THR A 100 4.58 42.67 -34.66
CA THR A 100 5.87 42.97 -35.31
C THR A 100 6.79 43.75 -34.36
N TRP A 101 8.11 43.72 -34.60
CA TRP A 101 9.04 44.45 -33.72
C TRP A 101 8.88 45.97 -33.84
N GLU A 102 8.57 46.46 -35.05
CA GLU A 102 8.35 47.88 -35.32
C GLU A 102 7.12 48.39 -34.58
N ASP A 103 5.99 47.67 -34.66
CA ASP A 103 4.76 48.02 -33.95
C ASP A 103 4.97 47.97 -32.42
N PHE A 104 5.72 46.98 -31.93
CA PHE A 104 6.04 46.85 -30.51
C PHE A 104 6.88 48.04 -30.02
N GLN A 105 7.90 48.41 -30.79
CA GLN A 105 8.78 49.52 -30.44
C GLN A 105 8.00 50.84 -30.43
N GLU A 106 7.15 51.10 -31.41
CA GLU A 106 6.33 52.32 -31.44
C GLU A 106 5.38 52.41 -30.24
N LYS A 107 4.72 51.30 -29.88
CA LYS A 107 3.74 51.26 -28.80
C LYS A 107 4.35 51.39 -27.41
N TYR A 108 5.55 50.84 -27.19
CA TYR A 108 6.11 50.67 -25.84
C TYR A 108 7.39 51.45 -25.56
N LYS A 109 7.96 52.19 -26.53
CA LYS A 109 9.20 52.96 -26.34
C LYS A 109 9.12 54.01 -25.22
N ASP A 110 7.96 54.65 -25.05
CA ASP A 110 7.76 55.69 -24.03
C ASP A 110 7.29 55.12 -22.68
N ILE A 111 6.86 53.86 -22.66
CA ILE A 111 6.31 53.18 -21.47
C ILE A 111 7.38 52.33 -20.78
N LEU A 112 8.14 51.56 -21.56
CA LEU A 112 9.18 50.68 -21.04
C LEU A 112 10.46 51.46 -20.76
N LYS A 113 11.20 51.00 -19.75
CA LYS A 113 12.53 51.54 -19.48
C LYS A 113 13.45 51.28 -20.69
N PRO A 114 14.34 52.22 -21.05
CA PRO A 114 15.24 52.06 -22.20
C PRO A 114 16.05 50.75 -22.15
N GLU A 115 16.53 50.38 -20.96
CA GLU A 115 17.28 49.12 -20.74
C GLU A 115 16.48 47.87 -21.11
N VAL A 116 15.17 47.85 -20.87
CA VAL A 116 14.31 46.70 -21.19
C VAL A 116 14.10 46.63 -22.70
N MET A 117 13.89 47.77 -23.36
CA MET A 117 13.73 47.83 -24.82
C MET A 117 15.01 47.36 -25.54
N ASP A 118 16.17 47.82 -25.08
CA ASP A 118 17.48 47.40 -25.61
C ASP A 118 17.73 45.90 -25.40
N TYR A 119 17.32 45.36 -24.23
CA TYR A 119 17.42 43.93 -23.94
C TYR A 119 16.55 43.09 -24.88
N LEU A 120 15.28 43.48 -25.07
CA LEU A 120 14.35 42.80 -25.97
C LEU A 120 14.83 42.85 -27.43
N GLY A 121 15.39 43.97 -27.86
CA GLY A 121 15.94 44.12 -29.22
C GLY A 121 17.20 43.28 -29.48
N SER A 122 17.99 43.02 -28.44
CA SER A 122 19.20 42.18 -28.54
C SER A 122 18.91 40.68 -28.42
N HIS A 123 17.76 40.28 -27.85
CA HIS A 123 17.40 38.88 -27.59
C HIS A 123 16.14 38.43 -28.37
N LEU A 124 16.08 38.76 -29.66
CA LEU A 124 14.96 38.39 -30.53
C LEU A 124 14.77 36.87 -30.67
N GLU A 125 15.79 36.06 -30.40
CA GLU A 125 15.68 34.58 -30.40
C GLU A 125 14.63 34.08 -29.40
N HIS A 126 14.51 34.72 -28.24
CA HIS A 126 13.52 34.35 -27.22
C HIS A 126 12.07 34.51 -27.71
N ARG A 127 11.86 35.43 -28.66
CA ARG A 127 10.56 35.70 -29.27
C ARG A 127 10.06 34.49 -30.08
N GLU A 128 10.97 33.81 -30.78
CA GLU A 128 10.61 32.67 -31.63
C GLU A 128 10.04 31.49 -30.83
N LEU A 129 10.53 31.29 -29.60
CA LEU A 129 10.09 30.20 -28.72
C LEU A 129 8.60 30.27 -28.36
N TRP A 130 8.02 31.47 -28.35
CA TRP A 130 6.64 31.70 -27.92
C TRP A 130 5.73 32.14 -29.06
N LYS A 131 6.29 32.35 -30.26
CA LYS A 131 5.57 32.83 -31.44
C LYS A 131 4.36 31.95 -31.74
N GLY A 132 3.19 32.58 -31.91
CA GLY A 132 1.93 31.88 -32.21
C GLY A 132 1.16 31.40 -30.98
N VAL A 133 1.68 31.62 -29.76
CA VAL A 133 0.94 31.37 -28.51
C VAL A 133 0.24 32.66 -28.08
N PRO A 134 -1.12 32.72 -28.05
CA PRO A 134 -1.83 33.91 -27.63
C PRO A 134 -1.76 34.07 -26.11
N LEU A 135 -0.97 35.02 -25.62
CA LEU A 135 -0.80 35.29 -24.20
C LEU A 135 -1.87 36.29 -23.74
N ARG A 136 -3.05 35.78 -23.42
CA ARG A 136 -4.18 36.63 -23.00
C ARG A 136 -3.93 37.27 -21.64
N ARG A 137 -4.56 38.43 -21.41
CA ARG A 137 -4.60 39.14 -20.13
C ARG A 137 -5.09 38.29 -18.94
N ASP A 138 -5.90 37.27 -19.21
CA ASP A 138 -6.40 36.31 -18.21
C ASP A 138 -5.40 35.17 -17.87
N GLY A 139 -4.23 35.15 -18.51
CA GLY A 139 -3.18 34.14 -18.29
C GLY A 139 -3.53 32.75 -18.81
N LYS A 140 -4.58 32.63 -19.64
CA LYS A 140 -5.07 31.35 -20.17
C LYS A 140 -4.78 31.21 -21.66
N VAL A 141 -4.45 29.99 -22.06
CA VAL A 141 -4.18 29.62 -23.45
C VAL A 141 -5.01 28.40 -23.83
N ARG A 142 -5.46 28.34 -25.07
CA ARG A 142 -6.15 27.15 -25.60
C ARG A 142 -5.09 26.09 -25.92
N LEU A 143 -5.17 24.97 -25.22
CA LEU A 143 -4.26 23.83 -25.38
C LEU A 143 -4.84 22.80 -26.36
N ARG A 144 -3.98 21.94 -26.88
CA ARG A 144 -4.36 20.72 -27.60
C ARG A 144 -4.03 19.49 -26.77
N ASP A 145 -4.89 18.49 -26.85
CA ASP A 145 -4.64 17.18 -26.26
C ASP A 145 -3.56 16.45 -27.08
N GLY A 146 -2.52 15.96 -26.40
CA GLY A 146 -1.41 15.21 -27.02
C GLY A 146 -1.87 13.95 -27.76
N ARG A 147 -2.94 13.31 -27.26
CA ARG A 147 -3.40 12.01 -27.77
C ARG A 147 -4.26 12.12 -29.01
N THR A 148 -5.15 13.10 -29.03
CA THR A 148 -6.14 13.28 -30.10
C THR A 148 -5.74 14.39 -31.07
N GLY A 149 -4.92 15.35 -30.62
CA GLY A 149 -4.61 16.58 -31.35
C GLY A 149 -5.73 17.62 -31.33
N GLU A 150 -6.89 17.30 -30.75
CA GLU A 150 -8.03 18.20 -30.65
C GLU A 150 -7.79 19.28 -29.60
N PHE A 151 -8.46 20.42 -29.77
CA PHE A 151 -8.41 21.49 -28.77
C PHE A 151 -9.28 21.16 -27.57
N PHE A 152 -8.83 21.51 -26.37
CA PHE A 152 -9.70 21.50 -25.20
C PHE A 152 -10.83 22.53 -25.34
N ASP A 153 -12.00 22.20 -24.79
CA ASP A 153 -13.20 23.04 -24.86
C ASP A 153 -12.98 24.45 -24.29
N SER A 154 -12.21 24.53 -23.19
CA SER A 154 -11.94 25.76 -22.46
C SER A 154 -10.45 26.09 -22.41
N PRO A 155 -10.08 27.39 -22.42
CA PRO A 155 -8.70 27.80 -22.26
C PRO A 155 -8.21 27.51 -20.83
N VAL A 156 -6.95 27.09 -20.71
CA VAL A 156 -6.34 26.61 -19.47
C VAL A 156 -5.25 27.57 -19.03
N ALA A 157 -5.14 27.82 -17.72
CA ALA A 157 -4.06 28.64 -17.18
C ALA A 157 -2.73 27.89 -17.29
N ILE A 158 -1.73 28.54 -17.88
CA ILE A 158 -0.38 27.99 -18.06
C ILE A 158 0.67 28.96 -17.53
N GLY A 159 1.83 28.43 -17.14
CA GLY A 159 2.95 29.26 -16.71
C GLY A 159 4.03 28.43 -16.04
N HIS A 160 4.99 29.12 -15.45
CA HIS A 160 6.19 28.51 -14.89
C HIS A 160 6.20 28.64 -13.37
N MET A 161 5.78 27.58 -12.69
CA MET A 161 5.82 27.52 -11.24
C MET A 161 7.14 26.95 -10.73
N HIS A 162 7.66 27.50 -9.63
CA HIS A 162 8.78 26.88 -8.95
C HIS A 162 8.33 25.67 -8.12
N TYR A 163 8.79 24.48 -8.52
CA TYR A 163 8.38 23.21 -7.91
C TYR A 163 9.58 22.44 -7.36
N LEU A 164 9.43 21.93 -6.14
CA LEU A 164 10.48 21.31 -5.35
C LEU A 164 10.23 19.80 -5.21
N LYS A 165 11.30 19.01 -5.26
CA LYS A 165 11.30 17.61 -4.86
C LYS A 165 11.54 17.50 -3.37
N LEU A 166 10.64 16.82 -2.64
CA LEU A 166 10.78 16.62 -1.20
C LEU A 166 11.59 15.36 -0.90
N HIS A 167 12.16 15.30 0.30
CA HIS A 167 12.89 14.12 0.78
C HIS A 167 12.01 12.86 0.97
N HIS A 168 10.69 12.99 0.83
CA HIS A 168 9.74 11.89 1.01
C HIS A 168 9.67 11.05 -0.27
N LEU A 169 10.63 10.16 -0.44
CA LEU A 169 10.73 9.27 -1.60
C LEU A 169 9.94 7.98 -1.37
N VAL A 170 9.40 7.41 -2.43
CA VAL A 170 8.63 6.16 -2.33
C VAL A 170 9.52 4.97 -1.98
N ASP A 171 10.75 4.95 -2.50
CA ASP A 171 11.71 3.86 -2.32
C ASP A 171 12.06 3.67 -0.84
N ASP A 172 12.10 4.77 -0.06
CA ASP A 172 12.36 4.72 1.39
C ASP A 172 11.08 4.32 2.18
N LYS A 173 9.92 4.27 1.49
CA LYS A 173 8.62 4.08 2.11
C LYS A 173 8.02 2.68 1.94
N ILE A 174 8.31 2.00 0.83
CA ILE A 174 7.80 0.65 0.58
C ILE A 174 8.44 -0.31 1.59
N HIS A 175 7.61 -1.11 2.24
CA HIS A 175 8.03 -2.13 3.18
C HIS A 175 7.06 -3.30 3.10
N ALA A 176 7.61 -4.51 2.97
CA ALA A 176 6.84 -5.75 2.96
C ALA A 176 7.57 -6.77 3.83
N ARG A 177 6.79 -7.62 4.50
CA ARG A 177 7.28 -8.68 5.37
C ARG A 177 6.48 -9.94 5.11
N SER A 178 7.16 -11.05 4.89
CA SER A 178 6.58 -12.40 4.95
C SER A 178 6.81 -12.99 6.34
N THR A 179 8.06 -13.29 6.68
CA THR A 179 8.52 -13.71 8.01
C THR A 179 9.63 -12.78 8.48
N GLY A 180 9.98 -12.81 9.77
CA GLY A 180 10.98 -11.91 10.33
C GLY A 180 11.20 -12.12 11.82
N PRO A 181 11.99 -11.27 12.48
CA PRO A 181 12.27 -11.41 13.90
C PRO A 181 11.04 -11.11 14.77
N TYR A 182 11.06 -11.68 15.97
CA TYR A 182 10.01 -11.60 16.98
C TYR A 182 10.56 -11.04 18.29
N SER A 183 9.68 -10.45 19.09
CA SER A 183 9.98 -9.99 20.45
C SER A 183 10.29 -11.17 21.36
N LEU A 184 11.24 -11.01 22.28
CA LEU A 184 11.62 -12.06 23.23
C LEU A 184 10.49 -12.40 24.20
N VAL A 185 9.73 -11.39 24.65
CA VAL A 185 8.72 -11.55 25.70
C VAL A 185 7.37 -11.92 25.08
N THR A 186 6.85 -11.06 24.20
CA THR A 186 5.49 -11.22 23.66
C THR A 186 5.41 -12.15 22.47
N GLN A 187 6.55 -12.60 21.92
CA GLN A 187 6.64 -13.40 20.69
C GLN A 187 5.96 -12.77 19.46
N GLN A 188 5.60 -11.48 19.53
CA GLN A 188 4.99 -10.74 18.42
C GLN A 188 6.05 -10.25 17.42
N PRO A 189 5.69 -10.10 16.13
CA PRO A 189 6.53 -9.46 15.12
C PRO A 189 7.11 -8.13 15.61
N LEU A 190 8.45 -7.96 15.51
CA LEU A 190 9.07 -6.67 15.85
C LEU A 190 8.52 -5.53 14.97
N GLY A 191 8.60 -4.30 15.46
CA GLY A 191 8.18 -3.11 14.72
C GLY A 191 9.32 -2.47 13.92
N GLY A 192 8.96 -1.71 12.89
CA GLY A 192 9.90 -0.83 12.18
C GLY A 192 10.61 -1.47 10.99
N LYS A 193 10.83 -0.67 9.95
CA LYS A 193 11.35 -1.14 8.66
C LYS A 193 12.76 -1.70 8.73
N ALA A 194 13.61 -1.11 9.57
CA ALA A 194 15.01 -1.51 9.70
C ALA A 194 15.17 -2.95 10.22
N GLN A 195 14.16 -3.47 10.92
CA GLN A 195 14.14 -4.80 11.52
C GLN A 195 13.24 -5.77 10.75
N PHE A 196 12.84 -5.43 9.51
CA PHE A 196 11.80 -6.15 8.78
C PHE A 196 10.52 -6.33 9.61
N GLY A 197 10.09 -5.24 10.26
CA GLY A 197 9.01 -5.29 11.23
C GLY A 197 7.63 -5.54 10.63
N GLY A 198 6.71 -6.08 11.44
CA GLY A 198 5.31 -6.25 11.07
C GLY A 198 4.57 -4.92 11.05
N GLN A 199 3.44 -4.89 10.35
CA GLN A 199 2.50 -3.76 10.44
C GLN A 199 1.66 -3.93 11.71
N ARG A 200 1.51 -2.86 12.49
CA ARG A 200 0.62 -2.89 13.66
C ARG A 200 -0.82 -3.01 13.18
N PHE A 201 -1.51 -4.03 13.66
CA PHE A 201 -2.95 -4.17 13.58
C PHE A 201 -3.52 -3.69 14.92
N GLY A 202 -4.14 -2.52 14.92
CA GLY A 202 -4.65 -1.89 16.14
C GLY A 202 -6.09 -2.26 16.44
N GLU A 203 -6.57 -1.78 17.58
CA GLU A 203 -7.95 -1.97 18.04
C GLU A 203 -8.98 -1.46 17.02
N MET A 204 -8.72 -0.33 16.37
CA MET A 204 -9.62 0.21 15.34
C MET A 204 -9.72 -0.71 14.12
N GLU A 205 -8.63 -1.38 13.73
CA GLU A 205 -8.66 -2.36 12.65
C GLU A 205 -9.32 -3.68 13.06
N VAL A 206 -9.20 -4.08 14.34
CA VAL A 206 -9.94 -5.21 14.92
C VAL A 206 -11.44 -4.96 14.83
N TRP A 207 -11.92 -3.81 15.31
CA TRP A 207 -13.34 -3.44 15.23
C TRP A 207 -13.86 -3.43 13.79
N ALA A 208 -13.02 -3.04 12.83
CA ALA A 208 -13.40 -3.10 11.43
C ALA A 208 -13.70 -4.53 10.99
N LEU A 209 -12.85 -5.51 11.34
CA LEU A 209 -13.09 -6.92 11.00
C LEU A 209 -14.26 -7.53 11.77
N GLU A 210 -14.44 -7.17 13.03
CA GLU A 210 -15.60 -7.58 13.82
C GLU A 210 -16.90 -7.09 13.19
N ALA A 211 -16.95 -5.84 12.74
CA ALA A 211 -18.12 -5.27 12.05
C ALA A 211 -18.45 -5.99 10.73
N TYR A 212 -17.44 -6.51 10.03
CA TYR A 212 -17.64 -7.35 8.85
C TYR A 212 -18.05 -8.80 9.18
N GLY A 213 -17.98 -9.22 10.44
CA GLY A 213 -18.17 -10.62 10.82
C GLY A 213 -17.05 -11.54 10.32
N ALA A 214 -15.86 -10.99 10.06
CA ALA A 214 -14.72 -11.72 9.51
C ALA A 214 -13.96 -12.49 10.62
N ALA A 215 -14.65 -13.42 11.29
CA ALA A 215 -14.15 -14.12 12.47
C ALA A 215 -12.84 -14.88 12.21
N TYR A 216 -12.78 -15.70 11.14
CA TYR A 216 -11.58 -16.46 10.79
C TYR A 216 -10.40 -15.56 10.42
N THR A 217 -10.64 -14.49 9.66
CA THR A 217 -9.58 -13.53 9.29
C THR A 217 -9.03 -12.81 10.51
N LEU A 218 -9.90 -12.41 11.44
CA LEU A 218 -9.48 -11.80 12.69
C LEU A 218 -8.69 -12.80 13.55
N GLN A 219 -9.18 -14.03 13.67
CA GLN A 219 -8.50 -15.10 14.40
C GLN A 219 -7.09 -15.34 13.83
N GLU A 220 -6.93 -15.44 12.51
CA GLU A 220 -5.62 -15.57 11.86
C GLU A 220 -4.64 -14.43 12.21
N ILE A 221 -5.14 -13.18 12.22
CA ILE A 221 -4.33 -12.00 12.52
C ILE A 221 -3.87 -12.01 13.98
N LEU A 222 -4.76 -12.40 14.90
CA LEU A 222 -4.47 -12.44 16.33
C LEU A 222 -3.62 -13.64 16.77
N THR A 223 -3.53 -14.69 15.95
CA THR A 223 -2.85 -15.95 16.30
C THR A 223 -1.66 -16.22 15.36
N VAL A 224 -1.86 -16.99 14.30
CA VAL A 224 -0.83 -17.56 13.42
C VAL A 224 0.00 -16.50 12.68
N LYS A 225 -0.53 -15.29 12.46
CA LYS A 225 0.22 -14.17 11.86
C LYS A 225 0.97 -13.31 12.88
N SER A 226 0.78 -13.56 14.17
CA SER A 226 1.36 -12.79 15.27
C SER A 226 2.19 -13.68 16.21
N ASP A 227 1.59 -14.16 17.30
CA ASP A 227 2.28 -14.71 18.48
C ASP A 227 1.89 -16.15 18.83
N ASP A 228 1.11 -16.83 18.00
CA ASP A 228 1.00 -18.29 18.09
C ASP A 228 2.28 -18.95 17.55
N VAL A 229 3.20 -19.26 18.46
CA VAL A 229 4.54 -19.77 18.16
C VAL A 229 4.49 -21.10 17.40
N VAL A 230 3.58 -22.00 17.79
CA VAL A 230 3.46 -23.33 17.17
C VAL A 230 2.65 -23.23 15.89
N GLY A 231 1.52 -22.53 15.93
CA GLY A 231 0.63 -22.38 14.78
C GLY A 231 1.30 -21.65 13.62
N ARG A 232 2.14 -20.64 13.86
CA ARG A 232 2.85 -19.93 12.77
C ARG A 232 3.84 -20.83 12.02
N VAL A 233 4.53 -21.73 12.72
CA VAL A 233 5.50 -22.66 12.11
C VAL A 233 4.75 -23.68 11.24
N LYS A 234 3.70 -24.30 11.80
CA LYS A 234 2.85 -25.24 11.06
C LYS A 234 2.15 -24.59 9.87
N THR A 235 1.67 -23.36 10.03
CA THR A 235 1.05 -22.58 8.95
C THR A 235 2.04 -22.33 7.82
N TYR A 236 3.29 -21.96 8.14
CA TYR A 236 4.33 -21.77 7.13
C TYR A 236 4.65 -23.06 6.36
N GLU A 237 4.73 -24.19 7.08
CA GLU A 237 4.93 -25.51 6.47
C GLU A 237 3.75 -25.92 5.58
N ALA A 238 2.51 -25.77 6.05
CA ALA A 238 1.30 -26.07 5.29
C ALA A 238 1.22 -25.25 3.99
N ILE A 239 1.56 -23.95 4.05
CA ILE A 239 1.61 -23.09 2.85
C ILE A 239 2.63 -23.61 1.83
N ILE A 240 3.79 -24.10 2.27
CA ILE A 240 4.81 -24.67 1.38
C ILE A 240 4.34 -25.98 0.76
N LYS A 241 3.65 -26.83 1.54
CA LYS A 241 3.11 -28.12 1.10
C LYS A 241 1.83 -27.98 0.25
N GLY A 242 1.17 -26.81 0.29
CA GLY A 242 -0.13 -26.61 -0.35
C GLY A 242 -1.28 -27.29 0.42
N GLU A 243 -1.09 -27.55 1.71
CA GLU A 243 -2.09 -28.13 2.60
C GLU A 243 -2.92 -27.02 3.26
N ASN A 244 -4.08 -27.39 3.82
CA ASN A 244 -4.91 -26.45 4.56
C ASN A 244 -4.22 -25.99 5.84
N ILE A 245 -4.44 -24.71 6.19
CA ILE A 245 -3.89 -24.11 7.41
C ILE A 245 -4.50 -24.82 8.63
N PRO A 246 -3.69 -25.29 9.59
CA PRO A 246 -4.20 -25.95 10.79
C PRO A 246 -4.95 -24.98 11.70
N GLU A 247 -5.76 -25.52 12.61
CA GLU A 247 -6.47 -24.70 13.59
C GLU A 247 -5.50 -23.92 14.49
N PRO A 248 -5.75 -22.62 14.73
CA PRO A 248 -4.88 -21.82 15.58
C PRO A 248 -4.89 -22.25 17.05
N GLY A 249 -3.72 -22.15 17.68
CA GLY A 249 -3.55 -22.37 19.10
C GLY A 249 -3.79 -21.12 19.95
N ILE A 250 -3.37 -21.19 21.21
CA ILE A 250 -3.50 -20.09 22.18
C ILE A 250 -2.37 -19.07 21.95
N PRO A 251 -2.69 -17.77 21.76
CA PRO A 251 -1.71 -16.69 21.65
C PRO A 251 -0.72 -16.66 22.82
N GLU A 252 0.56 -16.44 22.54
CA GLU A 252 1.56 -16.33 23.60
C GLU A 252 1.32 -15.10 24.49
N SER A 253 0.79 -14.01 23.93
CA SER A 253 0.38 -12.83 24.70
C SER A 253 -0.66 -13.14 25.79
N PHE A 254 -1.56 -14.09 25.56
CA PHE A 254 -2.52 -14.53 26.58
C PHE A 254 -1.84 -15.30 27.71
N LYS A 255 -0.86 -16.17 27.39
CA LYS A 255 -0.07 -16.85 28.42
C LYS A 255 0.76 -15.88 29.25
N VAL A 256 1.40 -14.90 28.60
CA VAL A 256 2.14 -13.84 29.29
C VAL A 256 1.22 -13.08 30.25
N LEU A 257 0.01 -12.71 29.81
CA LEU A 257 -0.99 -12.06 30.67
C LEU A 257 -1.32 -12.90 31.92
N LEU A 258 -1.54 -14.21 31.76
CA LEU A 258 -1.82 -15.09 32.90
C LEU A 258 -0.67 -15.11 33.90
N LYS A 259 0.58 -15.21 33.43
CA LYS A 259 1.77 -15.17 34.29
C LYS A 259 1.95 -13.81 34.98
N GLU A 260 1.64 -12.71 34.30
CA GLU A 260 1.66 -11.38 34.90
C GLU A 260 0.61 -11.24 36.02
N LEU A 261 -0.60 -11.76 35.84
CA LEU A 261 -1.63 -11.78 36.89
C LEU A 261 -1.23 -12.68 38.07
N GLN A 262 -0.68 -13.87 37.80
CA GLN A 262 -0.14 -14.76 38.84
C GLN A 262 0.98 -14.12 39.65
N SER A 263 1.83 -13.30 39.01
CA SER A 263 2.90 -12.55 39.70
C SER A 263 2.38 -11.54 40.73
N LEU A 264 1.13 -11.08 40.58
CA LEU A 264 0.44 -10.20 41.51
C LEU A 264 -0.28 -10.97 42.64
N GLY A 265 -0.21 -12.31 42.64
CA GLY A 265 -0.92 -13.15 43.60
C GLY A 265 -2.38 -13.41 43.22
N LEU A 266 -2.76 -13.19 41.95
CA LEU A 266 -4.08 -13.55 41.43
C LEU A 266 -4.01 -14.93 40.77
N ASP A 267 -4.79 -15.89 41.27
CA ASP A 267 -4.93 -17.21 40.65
C ASP A 267 -5.97 -17.14 39.52
N VAL A 268 -5.52 -17.31 38.28
CA VAL A 268 -6.37 -17.31 37.08
C VAL A 268 -6.24 -18.66 36.40
N ARG A 269 -7.37 -19.35 36.26
CA ARG A 269 -7.47 -20.70 35.68
C ARG A 269 -8.42 -20.69 34.51
N VAL A 270 -8.06 -21.43 33.45
CA VAL A 270 -8.94 -21.67 32.30
C VAL A 270 -9.73 -22.94 32.60
N LEU A 271 -11.06 -22.82 32.64
CA LEU A 271 -11.96 -23.95 32.91
C LEU A 271 -12.65 -24.36 31.61
N ARG A 272 -12.88 -25.66 31.47
CA ARG A 272 -13.82 -26.20 30.48
C ARG A 272 -15.26 -26.09 31.01
N ASP A 273 -16.24 -26.36 30.14
CA ASP A 273 -17.66 -26.30 30.50
C ASP A 273 -18.05 -27.27 31.64
N ASP A 274 -17.28 -28.34 31.83
CA ASP A 274 -17.44 -29.34 32.90
C ASP A 274 -16.78 -28.92 34.24
N GLY A 275 -16.16 -27.74 34.29
CA GLY A 275 -15.44 -27.24 35.46
C GLY A 275 -14.06 -27.85 35.68
N SER A 276 -13.56 -28.68 34.74
CA SER A 276 -12.19 -29.17 34.77
C SER A 276 -11.21 -28.09 34.31
N GLU A 277 -10.01 -28.08 34.89
CA GLU A 277 -8.97 -27.12 34.57
C GLU A 277 -8.23 -27.54 33.28
N VAL A 278 -8.07 -26.59 32.36
CA VAL A 278 -7.25 -26.77 31.16
C VAL A 278 -5.80 -26.50 31.53
N GLU A 279 -4.97 -27.54 31.49
CA GLU A 279 -3.53 -27.38 31.62
C GLU A 279 -2.98 -26.65 30.38
N LEU A 280 -2.58 -25.40 30.57
CA LEU A 280 -1.84 -24.63 29.58
C LEU A 280 -0.39 -25.12 29.59
N SER A 281 -0.10 -26.14 28.80
CA SER A 281 1.25 -26.68 28.67
C SER A 281 2.23 -25.57 28.23
N GLU A 282 3.22 -25.30 29.07
CA GLU A 282 4.36 -24.43 28.75
C GLU A 282 5.23 -25.17 27.73
N ASN A 283 4.90 -25.07 26.45
CA ASN A 283 5.79 -25.54 25.39
C ASN A 283 6.96 -24.56 25.24
N ILE A 284 7.83 -24.56 26.24
CA ILE A 284 9.20 -24.08 26.15
C ILE A 284 10.05 -25.32 25.88
N ASP A 285 9.93 -25.87 24.68
CA ASP A 285 10.98 -26.74 24.16
C ASP A 285 11.96 -25.87 23.36
N TYR A 286 12.79 -25.10 24.08
CA TYR A 286 14.02 -24.53 23.55
C TYR A 286 15.17 -25.56 23.66
N GLY A 287 14.88 -26.87 23.55
CA GLY A 287 15.82 -27.96 23.75
C GLY A 287 16.28 -28.65 22.46
N GLU A 288 15.42 -28.88 21.48
CA GLU A 288 15.83 -29.64 20.28
C GLU A 288 16.23 -28.74 19.11
N THR A 289 17.49 -28.33 19.17
CA THR A 289 18.24 -27.92 17.99
C THR A 289 18.64 -29.16 17.20
N ASP A 290 17.67 -29.90 16.64
CA ASP A 290 17.95 -30.90 15.62
C ASP A 290 16.89 -30.86 14.53
N LEU A 291 17.00 -29.84 13.67
CA LEU A 291 16.29 -29.73 12.39
C LEU A 291 16.56 -30.91 11.42
N ARG A 292 17.36 -31.91 11.83
CA ARG A 292 17.71 -33.09 11.03
C ARG A 292 16.85 -34.32 11.32
N SER A 293 16.36 -34.52 12.55
CA SER A 293 15.58 -35.72 12.89
C SER A 293 14.19 -35.74 12.24
N ILE A 294 13.57 -34.57 12.06
CA ILE A 294 12.25 -34.42 11.41
C ILE A 294 12.33 -34.61 9.88
N ILE A 295 13.52 -34.47 9.27
CA ILE A 295 13.70 -34.67 7.82
C ILE A 295 13.93 -36.16 7.48
N GLU A 296 14.39 -36.98 8.43
CA GLU A 296 14.86 -38.35 8.14
C GLU A 296 14.12 -39.51 8.83
N GLY A 297 13.17 -39.29 9.75
CA GLY A 297 12.52 -40.42 10.45
C GLY A 297 11.07 -40.19 10.84
N ASP A 298 10.13 -40.52 9.95
CA ASP A 298 9.10 -41.55 10.16
C ASP A 298 8.00 -41.44 9.10
N ARG A 299 8.12 -42.31 8.09
CA ARG A 299 7.05 -42.63 7.16
C ARG A 299 6.15 -43.67 7.81
N HIS A 300 5.27 -43.22 8.71
CA HIS A 300 4.07 -43.98 9.06
C HIS A 300 2.85 -43.10 8.80
N TYR A 301 2.37 -43.15 7.56
CA TYR A 301 0.99 -42.76 7.26
C TYR A 301 0.08 -43.76 7.97
N ASN A 302 -0.67 -43.30 8.98
CA ASN A 302 -1.96 -43.91 9.30
C ASN A 302 -2.88 -43.64 8.11
N ARG A 303 -2.86 -44.58 7.17
CA ARG A 303 -3.83 -44.72 6.10
C ARG A 303 -4.83 -45.71 6.65
N ASP A 304 -5.95 -45.20 7.16
CA ASP A 304 -7.28 -45.84 7.18
C ASP A 304 -8.21 -44.98 8.05
N GLU A 305 -8.63 -43.83 7.51
CA GLU A 305 -9.91 -43.24 7.89
C GLU A 305 -10.75 -43.21 6.62
N SER A 306 -11.73 -44.11 6.54
CA SER A 306 -12.66 -44.20 5.42
C SER A 306 -13.66 -43.04 5.49
N TYR A 307 -13.88 -42.37 4.37
CA TYR A 307 -14.84 -41.27 4.24
C TYR A 307 -16.29 -41.66 4.59
N SER A 308 -16.58 -42.96 4.69
CA SER A 308 -17.87 -43.51 5.15
C SER A 308 -18.18 -43.19 6.61
N ASP A 309 -17.17 -43.06 7.48
CA ASP A 309 -17.38 -42.80 8.92
C ASP A 309 -17.93 -41.39 9.19
N TYR A 310 -17.72 -40.47 8.25
CA TYR A 310 -18.27 -39.12 8.30
C TYR A 310 -19.62 -38.97 7.56
N GLY A 311 -20.21 -40.09 7.12
CA GLY A 311 -21.54 -40.11 6.49
C GLY A 311 -21.58 -39.73 5.02
N TYR A 312 -20.43 -39.76 4.32
CA TYR A 312 -20.36 -39.51 2.88
C TYR A 312 -20.52 -40.82 2.10
N GLN A 313 -21.35 -40.81 1.05
CA GLN A 313 -21.48 -41.92 0.10
C GLN A 313 -20.56 -41.68 -1.10
N GLU A 314 -19.71 -42.67 -1.40
CA GLU A 314 -18.83 -42.65 -2.57
C GLU A 314 -19.63 -43.05 -3.83
N GLN A 315 -19.51 -42.26 -4.90
CA GLN A 315 -20.17 -42.49 -6.18
C GLN A 315 -19.16 -42.60 -7.32
N GLU A 316 -19.25 -43.69 -8.10
CA GLU A 316 -18.44 -43.88 -9.30
C GLU A 316 -19.28 -43.76 -10.58
N PHE A 317 -18.64 -43.26 -11.65
CA PHE A 317 -19.24 -43.22 -12.98
C PHE A 317 -19.11 -44.59 -13.67
N LYS A 318 -20.24 -45.29 -13.83
CA LYS A 318 -20.33 -46.49 -14.67
C LYS A 318 -21.30 -46.25 -15.82
N GLY A 319 -20.79 -46.32 -17.05
CA GLY A 319 -21.63 -46.23 -18.25
C GLY A 319 -22.30 -44.87 -18.49
N GLY A 320 -21.79 -43.78 -17.90
CA GLY A 320 -22.33 -42.43 -18.07
C GLY A 320 -23.33 -41.97 -17.00
N GLU A 321 -23.60 -42.79 -15.99
CA GLU A 321 -24.38 -42.41 -14.80
C GLU A 321 -23.56 -42.66 -13.52
N LEU A 322 -23.85 -41.86 -12.49
CA LEU A 322 -23.26 -41.96 -11.16
C LEU A 322 -24.00 -43.04 -10.35
N VAL A 323 -23.26 -44.01 -9.82
CA VAL A 323 -23.80 -45.10 -9.01
C VAL A 323 -23.06 -45.16 -7.66
N ASN A 324 -23.80 -45.32 -6.56
CA ASN A 324 -23.25 -45.48 -5.21
C ASN A 324 -22.46 -46.79 -5.08
N VAL A 325 -21.34 -46.75 -4.38
CA VAL A 325 -20.56 -47.93 -3.99
C VAL A 325 -21.06 -48.40 -2.61
N GLU A 326 -21.51 -49.66 -2.50
CA GLU A 326 -21.83 -50.30 -1.21
C GLU A 326 -20.62 -51.08 -0.71
N ASP A 327 -20.14 -50.74 0.49
CA ASP A 327 -18.99 -51.38 1.11
C ASP A 327 -19.45 -52.52 2.03
N SER A 328 -18.96 -53.73 1.79
CA SER A 328 -19.31 -54.94 2.56
C SER A 328 -18.20 -55.27 3.54
N SER A 329 -18.29 -54.77 4.77
CA SER A 329 -17.42 -55.18 5.88
C SER A 329 -18.19 -56.07 6.86
N ASP A 330 -18.17 -57.37 6.61
CA ASP A 330 -18.61 -58.41 7.53
C ASP A 330 -17.37 -59.18 8.04
N VAL A 331 -17.28 -59.29 9.36
CA VAL A 331 -16.52 -60.26 10.19
C VAL A 331 -14.99 -60.09 10.27
N LEU A 332 -14.51 -59.65 11.44
CA LEU A 332 -13.22 -60.10 11.99
C LEU A 332 -13.49 -60.92 13.26
N GLU A 333 -13.05 -62.17 13.17
CA GLU A 333 -13.08 -63.24 14.17
C GLU A 333 -11.96 -62.98 15.21
N ASP A 334 -12.30 -63.14 16.50
CA ASP A 334 -11.40 -63.02 17.65
C ASP A 334 -10.24 -64.03 17.58
N ASP A 335 -9.00 -63.57 17.79
CA ASP A 335 -7.85 -64.44 18.07
C ASP A 335 -7.21 -64.01 19.40
N TYR A 336 -7.67 -64.60 20.50
CA TYR A 336 -7.04 -64.53 21.82
C TYR A 336 -6.16 -65.77 22.01
N THR A 337 -4.84 -65.59 21.91
CA THR A 337 -3.85 -66.58 22.33
C THR A 337 -3.79 -66.70 23.85
N ASP A 338 -4.33 -67.83 24.33
CA ASP A 338 -3.85 -68.74 25.38
C ASP A 338 -2.70 -68.24 26.27
N ASP A 339 -3.01 -67.99 27.54
CA ASP A 339 -2.03 -68.05 28.65
C ASP A 339 -2.56 -69.05 29.70
N SER A 340 -1.75 -70.08 29.90
CA SER A 340 -2.05 -71.33 30.61
C SER A 340 -1.94 -71.26 32.15
N PHE A 341 -2.55 -72.26 32.82
CA PHE A 341 -2.51 -72.67 34.26
C PHE A 341 -3.52 -71.98 35.21
N ASP A 342 -4.30 -72.65 36.08
CA ASP A 342 -4.33 -74.03 36.61
C ASP A 342 -5.73 -74.30 37.20
N LEU A 343 -6.25 -75.52 37.07
CA LEU A 343 -7.57 -75.95 37.57
C LEU A 343 -7.44 -76.49 39.00
N GLY A 344 -7.92 -75.72 39.97
CA GLY A 344 -8.28 -76.21 41.30
C GLY A 344 -9.80 -76.38 41.39
N ASP A 345 -10.23 -77.64 41.36
CA ASP A 345 -11.58 -78.11 41.72
C ASP A 345 -11.82 -77.87 43.22
N ASP A 346 -12.96 -77.29 43.59
CA ASP A 346 -13.66 -77.61 44.84
C ASP A 346 -15.10 -77.03 44.78
N SER A 347 -16.03 -77.96 44.61
CA SER A 347 -17.47 -77.87 44.82
C SER A 347 -17.85 -77.41 46.24
N TYR A 348 -18.88 -76.57 46.42
CA TYR A 348 -19.92 -76.59 47.49
C TYR A 348 -20.98 -75.53 47.11
N ASP A 349 -22.15 -75.95 46.63
CA ASP A 349 -23.44 -76.07 47.34
C ASP A 349 -24.24 -74.76 47.44
N ASP A 350 -25.40 -74.77 46.79
CA ASP A 350 -26.59 -73.99 47.13
C ASP A 350 -27.09 -74.42 48.52
N GLU A 351 -27.48 -73.46 49.36
CA GLU A 351 -28.72 -73.52 50.16
C GLU A 351 -28.98 -72.16 50.85
N GLU A 352 -30.25 -71.72 50.73
CA GLU A 352 -31.04 -70.70 51.48
C GLU A 352 -30.38 -69.49 52.19
#